data_AF-A0A3N7CXN1-F1
#
_entry.id   AF-A0A3N7CXN1-F1
#
_cell.length_a   1.000
_cell.length_b   1.000
_cell.length_c   1.000
_cell.angle_alpha   90.00
_cell.angle_beta   90.00
_cell.angle_gamma   90.00
#
_symmetry.space_group_name_H-M   'P 1'
#
loop_
_entity.id
_entity.type
_entity.pdbx_description
1 polymer ?
#
loop_
_entity_poly.entity_id
_entity_poly.type
_entity_poly.pdbx_seq_one_letter_code
_entity_poly.pdbx_strand_id
1 'polypeptide(L)'
;MRFKIWSVIIFAHLLSLSAFAQSPGYKNSWTKALARTPSDVAIDAPLMGNGDLTMSVGYKGEQLSFYLAKNDFWRLQSKADGLSGPRLAGILVLKTEGFEKADFTAEQLLSNGVTTVHLKKNDQELELKSWVSATENLIFMELKAIKNATKISIGLSAPKNNMARLEQGKSGEADWFTRAFSEGVVINRDCIKLIDKKNKLIELVNSQRIPFTVTISELLALISANLIL
;
A
#
# COMPACT_ATOMS: atom_id res chain seq x y z
N MET A 1 17.28 -48.87 -53.35
CA MET A 1 17.16 -47.46 -53.81
C MET A 1 16.47 -46.68 -52.70
N ARG A 2 17.17 -45.69 -52.13
CA ARG A 2 16.73 -44.86 -50.99
C ARG A 2 15.67 -43.85 -51.43
N PHE A 3 14.73 -43.47 -50.56
CA PHE A 3 14.53 -42.07 -50.14
C PHE A 3 13.62 -41.99 -48.91
N LYS A 4 14.16 -41.41 -47.83
CA LYS A 4 13.48 -40.98 -46.61
C LYS A 4 12.77 -39.66 -46.87
N ILE A 5 11.60 -39.43 -46.29
CA ILE A 5 11.12 -38.09 -45.96
C ILE A 5 10.69 -38.10 -44.50
N TRP A 6 11.45 -37.35 -43.70
CA TRP A 6 11.14 -36.98 -42.32
C TRP A 6 10.24 -35.74 -42.35
N SER A 7 9.16 -35.75 -41.57
CA SER A 7 8.44 -34.52 -41.21
C SER A 7 8.62 -34.29 -39.72
N VAL A 8 9.65 -33.50 -39.39
CA VAL A 8 9.88 -32.92 -38.08
C VAL A 8 8.91 -31.77 -37.91
N ILE A 9 7.95 -31.89 -37.00
CA ILE A 9 7.15 -30.75 -36.54
C ILE A 9 8.00 -30.00 -35.51
N ILE A 10 8.53 -28.85 -35.92
CA ILE A 10 9.25 -27.91 -35.07
C ILE A 10 8.22 -27.26 -34.13
N PHE A 11 8.25 -27.63 -32.86
CA PHE A 11 7.55 -26.93 -31.79
C PHE A 11 8.32 -25.62 -31.53
N ALA A 12 8.01 -24.58 -32.29
CA ALA A 12 8.63 -23.29 -32.16
C ALA A 12 8.27 -22.66 -30.81
N HIS A 13 9.32 -22.23 -30.11
CA HIS A 13 9.31 -21.54 -28.84
C HIS A 13 8.23 -20.46 -28.72
N LEU A 14 7.27 -20.67 -27.81
CA LEU A 14 6.73 -19.59 -26.97
C LEU A 14 7.34 -19.74 -25.58
N LEU A 15 8.65 -19.51 -25.50
CA LEU A 15 9.23 -19.00 -24.25
C LEU A 15 8.73 -17.57 -24.16
N SER A 16 7.79 -17.33 -23.25
CA SER A 16 7.46 -16.02 -22.75
C SER A 16 8.75 -15.39 -22.20
N LEU A 17 9.47 -14.66 -23.05
CA LEU A 17 10.46 -13.69 -22.61
C LEU A 17 9.69 -12.61 -21.88
N SER A 18 9.54 -12.77 -20.58
CA SER A 18 9.32 -11.66 -19.67
C SER A 18 10.52 -10.75 -19.84
N ALA A 19 10.40 -9.73 -20.69
CA ALA A 19 11.40 -8.70 -20.82
C ALA A 19 11.52 -8.01 -19.47
N PHE A 20 12.51 -8.40 -18.67
CA PHE A 20 12.89 -7.65 -17.48
C PHE A 20 13.35 -6.27 -17.96
N ALA A 21 12.59 -5.23 -17.60
CA ALA A 21 12.88 -3.85 -17.99
C ALA A 21 14.17 -3.30 -17.35
N GLN A 22 14.82 -4.06 -16.46
CA GLN A 22 16.05 -3.69 -15.77
C GLN A 22 17.04 -4.86 -15.70
N SER A 23 18.34 -4.55 -15.77
CA SER A 23 19.42 -5.52 -15.58
C SER A 23 19.26 -6.28 -14.25
N PRO A 24 19.48 -7.62 -14.21
CA PRO A 24 19.35 -8.43 -12.99
C PRO A 24 20.25 -8.00 -11.81
N GLY A 25 21.19 -7.07 -12.02
CA GLY A 25 22.21 -6.70 -11.04
C GLY A 25 21.78 -5.68 -9.98
N TYR A 26 20.64 -4.99 -10.13
CA TYR A 26 20.27 -3.92 -9.20
C TYR A 26 19.30 -4.40 -8.12
N LYS A 27 19.70 -4.15 -6.87
CA LYS A 27 18.91 -4.44 -5.69
C LYS A 27 19.01 -3.32 -4.67
N ASN A 28 17.96 -3.15 -3.90
CA ASN A 28 18.00 -2.40 -2.65
C ASN A 28 18.31 -3.36 -1.51
N SER A 29 19.13 -2.94 -0.56
CA SER A 29 19.50 -3.74 0.62
C SER A 29 19.27 -2.94 1.90
N TRP A 30 18.69 -3.59 2.89
CA TRP A 30 18.48 -3.07 4.24
C TRP A 30 19.18 -3.97 5.25
N THR A 31 20.05 -3.38 6.06
CA THR A 31 20.79 -4.07 7.14
C THR A 31 20.19 -3.79 8.52
N LYS A 32 19.12 -2.99 8.58
CA LYS A 32 18.37 -2.68 9.79
C LYS A 32 16.89 -2.68 9.45
N ALA A 33 16.09 -3.13 10.40
CA ALA A 33 14.65 -2.99 10.33
C ALA A 33 14.22 -1.51 10.39
N LEU A 34 12.97 -1.25 10.02
CA LEU A 34 12.39 0.09 10.04
C LEU A 34 12.56 0.80 11.40
N ALA A 35 12.92 2.08 11.34
CA ALA A 35 13.10 2.92 12.52
C ALA A 35 12.06 4.05 12.58
N ARG A 36 11.55 4.49 11.42
CA ARG A 36 10.71 5.68 11.29
C ARG A 36 9.32 5.42 10.74
N THR A 37 9.02 4.21 10.27
CA THR A 37 7.69 3.81 9.76
C THR A 37 6.85 3.17 10.88
N PRO A 38 5.55 3.52 11.04
CA PRO A 38 4.74 4.39 10.18
C PRO A 38 5.13 5.87 10.28
N SER A 39 5.20 6.55 9.14
CA SER A 39 5.49 7.98 9.00
C SER A 39 4.46 8.64 8.08
N ASP A 40 4.30 9.96 8.19
CA ASP A 40 3.46 10.75 7.27
C ASP A 40 4.19 11.10 5.96
N VAL A 41 5.40 10.56 5.75
CA VAL A 41 6.33 10.95 4.68
C VAL A 41 6.94 9.73 3.99
N ALA A 42 8.26 9.70 3.76
CA ALA A 42 8.94 8.58 3.13
C ALA A 42 8.98 7.33 4.04
N ILE A 43 8.84 6.17 3.41
CA ILE A 43 8.95 4.85 4.04
C ILE A 43 10.43 4.43 4.04
N ASP A 44 10.94 3.94 5.17
CA ASP A 44 12.33 3.51 5.37
C ASP A 44 12.52 1.99 5.29
N ALA A 45 11.72 1.33 4.45
CA ALA A 45 11.61 -0.12 4.32
C ALA A 45 11.35 -0.53 2.86
N PRO A 46 11.52 -1.82 2.50
CA PRO A 46 11.18 -2.30 1.16
C PRO A 46 9.74 -1.97 0.77
N LEU A 47 9.52 -1.52 -0.46
CA LEU A 47 8.22 -1.09 -0.96
C LEU A 47 7.81 -1.95 -2.16
N MET A 48 6.76 -2.75 -2.00
CA MET A 48 6.21 -3.62 -3.04
C MET A 48 4.82 -3.09 -3.43
N GLY A 49 4.48 -3.08 -4.71
CA GLY A 49 3.15 -2.64 -5.13
C GLY A 49 2.89 -2.82 -6.62
N ASN A 50 1.61 -2.77 -6.98
CA ASN A 50 1.13 -2.91 -8.36
C ASN A 50 0.32 -1.69 -8.85
N GLY A 51 0.29 -0.60 -8.09
CA GLY A 51 -0.46 0.62 -8.39
C GLY A 51 -1.84 0.69 -7.73
N ASP A 52 -2.42 -0.44 -7.31
CA ASP A 52 -3.60 -0.48 -6.43
C ASP A 52 -3.16 -0.86 -5.00
N LEU A 53 -2.60 -2.06 -4.84
CA LEU A 53 -2.07 -2.55 -3.59
C LEU A 53 -0.63 -2.13 -3.39
N THR A 54 -0.29 -1.74 -2.16
CA THR A 54 1.08 -1.50 -1.71
C THR A 54 1.31 -2.20 -0.38
N MET A 55 2.49 -2.79 -0.23
CA MET A 55 2.95 -3.46 0.97
C MET A 55 4.38 -3.05 1.32
N SER A 56 4.63 -2.83 2.60
CA SER A 56 5.99 -2.66 3.14
C SER A 56 6.19 -3.49 4.40
N VAL A 57 7.41 -3.98 4.63
CA VAL A 57 7.72 -4.91 5.72
C VAL A 57 8.60 -4.26 6.79
N GLY A 58 8.23 -4.48 8.04
CA GLY A 58 9.03 -4.12 9.20
C GLY A 58 9.29 -5.27 10.14
N TYR A 59 10.28 -5.09 11.01
CA TYR A 59 10.60 -6.06 12.04
C TYR A 59 10.86 -5.40 13.39
N LYS A 60 10.20 -5.87 14.45
CA LYS A 60 10.44 -5.41 15.82
C LYS A 60 10.07 -6.49 16.84
N GLY A 61 10.92 -6.70 17.84
CA GLY A 61 10.73 -7.76 18.82
C GLY A 61 10.83 -9.12 18.14
N GLU A 62 9.70 -9.81 18.00
CA GLU A 62 9.53 -11.10 17.29
C GLU A 62 8.48 -11.00 16.18
N GLN A 63 8.25 -9.80 15.66
CA GLN A 63 7.10 -9.53 14.80
C GLN A 63 7.54 -8.93 13.47
N LEU A 64 7.25 -9.65 12.38
CA LEU A 64 7.21 -9.07 11.05
C LEU A 64 5.84 -8.40 10.84
N SER A 65 5.86 -7.12 10.49
CA SER A 65 4.65 -6.32 10.26
C SER A 65 4.62 -5.86 8.82
N PHE A 66 3.65 -6.35 8.06
CA PHE A 66 3.41 -5.95 6.68
C PHE A 66 2.32 -4.90 6.65
N TYR A 67 2.73 -3.67 6.38
CA TYR A 67 1.86 -2.50 6.29
C TYR A 67 1.19 -2.49 4.91
N LEU A 68 -0.13 -2.63 4.89
CA LEU A 68 -0.94 -2.76 3.67
C LEU A 68 -1.66 -1.45 3.36
N ALA A 69 -1.57 -0.96 2.14
CA ALA A 69 -2.31 0.20 1.66
C ALA A 69 -3.00 -0.11 0.32
N LYS A 70 -4.15 0.54 0.11
CA LYS A 70 -4.82 0.63 -1.20
C LYS A 70 -4.80 2.07 -1.69
N ASN A 71 -4.73 2.26 -3.00
CA ASN A 71 -4.73 3.59 -3.60
C ASN A 71 -6.04 4.37 -3.37
N ASP A 72 -7.14 3.65 -3.11
CA ASP A 72 -8.50 4.17 -2.94
C ASP A 72 -8.98 4.18 -1.47
N PHE A 73 -8.15 3.72 -0.53
CA PHE A 73 -8.50 3.74 0.89
C PHE A 73 -8.15 5.09 1.54
N TRP A 74 -9.10 6.02 1.44
CA TRP A 74 -8.96 7.39 1.92
C TRP A 74 -9.91 7.72 3.06
N ARG A 75 -9.46 8.61 3.94
CA ARG A 75 -10.35 9.32 4.87
C ARG A 75 -10.63 10.70 4.30
N LEU A 76 -11.91 10.95 4.04
CA LEU A 76 -12.43 12.26 3.65
C LEU A 76 -12.92 12.98 4.92
N GLN A 77 -12.10 13.89 5.43
CA GLN A 77 -12.45 14.83 6.49
C GLN A 77 -11.89 16.20 6.11
N SER A 78 -12.29 17.28 6.79
CA SER A 78 -11.61 18.56 6.67
C SER A 78 -10.09 18.40 6.78
N LYS A 79 -9.35 18.92 5.80
CA LYS A 79 -7.88 18.97 5.84
C LYS A 79 -7.36 19.80 7.02
N ALA A 80 -8.16 20.73 7.54
CA ALA A 80 -7.78 21.58 8.67
C ALA A 80 -7.48 20.77 9.93
N ASP A 81 -8.09 19.59 10.08
CA ASP A 81 -7.91 18.75 11.25
C ASP A 81 -6.67 17.83 11.13
N GLY A 82 -5.97 17.82 9.98
CA GLY A 82 -4.90 16.85 9.68
C GLY A 82 -5.39 15.41 9.48
N LEU A 83 -6.71 15.20 9.51
CA LEU A 83 -7.33 13.88 9.52
C LEU A 83 -7.76 13.40 8.13
N SER A 84 -7.64 14.22 7.09
CA SER A 84 -7.85 13.84 5.69
C SER A 84 -6.63 13.15 5.08
N GLY A 85 -6.85 12.22 4.15
CA GLY A 85 -5.77 11.67 3.30
C GLY A 85 -5.81 10.17 3.16
N PRO A 86 -4.81 9.58 2.46
CA PRO A 86 -4.67 8.13 2.34
C PRO A 86 -4.44 7.52 3.72
N ARG A 87 -4.98 6.33 3.93
CA ARG A 87 -4.84 5.59 5.18
C ARG A 87 -4.29 4.21 4.91
N LEU A 88 -3.59 3.67 5.91
CA LEU A 88 -3.23 2.27 5.89
C LEU A 88 -4.51 1.42 5.90
N ALA A 89 -4.63 0.44 5.01
CA ALA A 89 -5.78 -0.45 5.00
C ALA A 89 -5.73 -1.42 6.18
N GLY A 90 -4.54 -1.96 6.47
CA GLY A 90 -4.32 -2.89 7.57
C GLY A 90 -2.84 -3.23 7.78
N ILE A 91 -2.59 -4.09 8.74
CA ILE A 91 -1.27 -4.65 9.04
C ILE A 91 -1.43 -6.16 9.15
N LEU A 92 -0.79 -6.90 8.26
CA LEU A 92 -0.59 -8.33 8.43
C LEU A 92 0.59 -8.55 9.37
N VAL A 93 0.37 -9.35 10.40
CA VAL A 93 1.30 -9.61 11.48
C VAL A 93 1.73 -11.07 11.41
N LEU A 94 3.03 -11.30 11.27
CA LEU A 94 3.65 -12.61 11.44
C LEU A 94 4.47 -12.60 12.73
N LYS A 95 4.04 -13.38 13.73
CA LYS A 95 4.84 -13.61 14.93
C LYS A 95 5.79 -14.77 14.66
N THR A 96 7.08 -14.50 14.76
CA THR A 96 8.19 -15.43 14.50
C THR A 96 8.79 -15.85 15.84
N GLU A 97 8.21 -16.87 16.47
CA GLU A 97 8.61 -17.29 17.82
C GLU A 97 10.09 -17.71 17.86
N GLY A 98 10.83 -17.18 18.84
CA GLY A 98 12.26 -17.46 19.02
C GLY A 98 13.18 -16.45 18.34
N PHE A 99 12.66 -15.55 17.50
CA PHE A 99 13.46 -14.58 16.77
C PHE A 99 13.67 -13.24 17.50
N GLU A 100 13.35 -13.11 18.80
CA GLU A 100 13.53 -11.83 19.49
C GLU A 100 14.95 -11.28 19.35
N LYS A 101 15.11 -10.05 18.85
CA LYS A 101 16.42 -9.43 18.60
C LYS A 101 17.29 -10.21 17.58
N ALA A 102 16.67 -10.97 16.67
CA ALA A 102 17.36 -11.57 15.54
C ALA A 102 18.00 -10.51 14.64
N ASP A 103 19.10 -10.90 13.99
CA ASP A 103 19.70 -10.14 12.92
C ASP A 103 18.72 -10.08 11.74
N PHE A 104 18.32 -8.88 11.37
CA PHE A 104 17.40 -8.63 10.26
C PHE A 104 18.18 -8.12 9.05
N THR A 105 17.93 -8.72 7.90
CA THR A 105 18.24 -8.12 6.61
C THR A 105 17.04 -8.21 5.67
N ALA A 106 16.96 -7.28 4.73
CA ALA A 106 16.03 -7.37 3.62
C ALA A 106 16.73 -6.98 2.32
N GLU A 107 16.35 -7.62 1.23
CA GLU A 107 16.79 -7.30 -0.12
C GLU A 107 15.59 -7.23 -1.05
N GLN A 108 15.56 -6.24 -1.93
CA GLN A 108 14.53 -6.14 -2.96
C GLN A 108 15.18 -6.09 -4.33
N LEU A 109 14.81 -7.04 -5.19
CA LEU A 109 15.24 -7.04 -6.59
C LEU A 109 14.39 -6.05 -7.37
N LEU A 110 15.04 -5.09 -8.05
CA LEU A 110 14.33 -4.09 -8.83
C LEU A 110 13.73 -4.64 -10.13
N SER A 111 14.29 -5.74 -10.63
CA SER A 111 13.83 -6.39 -11.87
C SER A 111 12.46 -7.05 -11.75
N ASN A 112 12.09 -7.54 -10.57
CA ASN A 112 10.83 -8.26 -10.36
C ASN A 112 10.03 -7.79 -9.13
N GLY A 113 10.54 -6.84 -8.36
CA GLY A 113 9.88 -6.27 -7.18
C GLY A 113 9.82 -7.20 -5.97
N VAL A 114 10.37 -8.41 -6.05
CA VAL A 114 10.36 -9.38 -4.94
C VAL A 114 11.27 -8.89 -3.83
N THR A 115 10.75 -8.91 -2.60
CA THR A 115 11.53 -8.66 -1.39
C THR A 115 11.79 -9.96 -0.66
N THR A 116 13.05 -10.20 -0.29
CA THR A 116 13.46 -11.30 0.59
C THR A 116 13.92 -10.73 1.92
N VAL A 117 13.27 -11.14 3.01
CA VAL A 117 13.69 -10.88 4.38
C VAL A 117 14.40 -12.10 4.93
N HIS A 118 15.52 -11.88 5.62
CA HIS A 118 16.18 -12.91 6.41
C HIS A 118 16.22 -12.50 7.88
N LEU A 119 15.77 -13.41 8.74
CA LEU A 119 15.99 -13.34 10.18
C LEU A 119 16.97 -14.43 10.58
N LYS A 120 18.00 -14.06 11.34
CA LYS A 120 18.98 -15.00 11.87
C LYS A 120 19.14 -14.82 13.37
N LYS A 121 19.06 -15.92 14.12
CA LYS A 121 19.36 -15.94 15.55
C LYS A 121 19.89 -17.31 15.95
N ASN A 122 21.12 -17.34 16.48
CA ASN A 122 21.82 -18.58 16.81
C ASN A 122 21.80 -19.56 15.61
N ASP A 123 21.34 -20.79 15.83
CA ASP A 123 21.19 -21.83 14.80
C ASP A 123 19.79 -21.86 14.15
N GLN A 124 19.02 -20.77 14.26
CA GLN A 124 17.72 -20.63 13.62
C GLN A 124 17.76 -19.52 12.57
N GLU A 125 17.23 -19.84 11.40
CA GLU A 125 17.16 -18.93 10.27
C GLU A 125 15.77 -19.00 9.63
N LEU A 126 15.23 -17.84 9.25
CA LEU A 126 13.96 -17.71 8.54
C LEU A 126 14.17 -16.85 7.31
N GLU A 127 13.90 -17.39 6.14
CA GLU A 127 13.80 -16.66 4.88
C GLU A 127 12.33 -16.43 4.56
N LEU A 128 11.95 -15.20 4.26
CA LEU A 128 10.61 -14.82 3.81
C LEU A 128 10.72 -14.09 2.48
N LYS A 129 10.05 -14.59 1.44
CA LYS A 129 9.88 -13.89 0.16
C LYS A 129 8.49 -13.32 0.08
N SER A 130 8.37 -12.10 -0.41
CA SER A 130 7.07 -11.46 -0.61
C SER A 130 7.04 -10.57 -1.84
N TRP A 131 5.87 -10.53 -2.51
CA TRP A 131 5.64 -9.64 -3.65
C TRP A 131 4.15 -9.34 -3.81
N VAL A 132 3.85 -8.27 -4.56
CA VAL A 132 2.50 -7.91 -4.97
C VAL A 132 2.35 -8.26 -6.46
N SER A 133 1.40 -9.12 -6.79
CA SER A 133 1.14 -9.52 -8.17
C SER A 133 0.45 -8.40 -8.94
N ALA A 134 0.99 -8.06 -10.10
CA ALA A 134 0.39 -7.08 -11.00
C ALA A 134 -0.89 -7.60 -11.67
N THR A 135 -0.98 -8.91 -11.94
CA THR A 135 -2.09 -9.49 -12.71
C THR A 135 -3.26 -9.93 -11.83
N GLU A 136 -2.97 -10.49 -10.67
CA GLU A 136 -3.98 -11.08 -9.78
C GLU A 136 -4.50 -10.09 -8.74
N ASN A 137 -3.81 -8.96 -8.55
CA ASN A 137 -4.06 -8.03 -7.46
C ASN A 137 -4.03 -8.71 -6.07
N LEU A 138 -3.08 -9.63 -5.90
CA LEU A 138 -2.86 -10.42 -4.69
C LEU A 138 -1.46 -10.18 -4.12
N ILE A 139 -1.35 -10.37 -2.81
CA ILE A 139 -0.07 -10.41 -2.10
C ILE A 139 0.31 -11.87 -1.92
N PHE A 140 1.54 -12.20 -2.27
CA PHE A 140 2.11 -13.53 -2.07
C PHE A 140 3.23 -13.46 -1.04
N MET A 141 3.31 -14.48 -0.19
CA MET A 141 4.40 -14.67 0.74
C MET A 141 4.79 -16.14 0.81
N GLU A 142 6.08 -16.40 0.80
CA GLU A 142 6.67 -17.72 0.99
C GLU A 142 7.58 -17.67 2.21
N LEU A 143 7.41 -18.62 3.13
CA LEU A 143 8.23 -18.74 4.33
C LEU A 143 9.02 -20.03 4.28
N LYS A 144 10.33 -19.94 4.54
CA LYS A 144 11.24 -21.07 4.61
C LYS A 144 12.04 -21.01 5.91
N ALA A 145 11.76 -21.95 6.80
CA ALA A 145 12.59 -22.18 7.97
C ALA A 145 13.88 -22.93 7.54
N ILE A 146 15.03 -22.47 8.02
CA ILE A 146 16.34 -23.01 7.70
C ILE A 146 16.98 -23.52 9.00
N LYS A 147 17.59 -24.71 8.93
CA LYS A 147 18.16 -25.51 10.04
C LYS A 147 17.12 -26.11 10.99
N ASN A 148 16.21 -25.29 11.53
CA ASN A 148 15.27 -25.72 12.55
C ASN A 148 13.83 -25.33 12.18
N ALA A 149 12.86 -26.10 12.67
CA ALA A 149 11.45 -25.74 12.53
C ALA A 149 11.15 -24.44 13.29
N THR A 150 10.37 -23.56 12.67
CA THR A 150 9.97 -22.26 13.24
C THR A 150 8.47 -22.21 13.38
N LYS A 151 7.99 -21.83 14.57
CA LYS A 151 6.57 -21.58 14.80
C LYS A 151 6.20 -20.18 14.35
N ILE A 152 5.23 -20.10 13.46
CA ILE A 152 4.69 -18.86 12.90
C ILE A 152 3.23 -18.73 13.29
N SER A 153 2.84 -17.57 13.81
CA SER A 153 1.43 -17.21 13.98
C SER A 153 1.09 -16.02 13.07
N ILE A 154 -0.05 -16.11 12.39
CA ILE A 154 -0.52 -15.09 11.45
C ILE A 154 -1.70 -14.35 12.08
N GLY A 155 -1.75 -13.04 11.92
CA GLY A 155 -2.89 -12.23 12.34
C GLY A 155 -3.07 -11.01 11.46
N LEU A 156 -4.29 -10.49 11.43
CA LEU A 156 -4.64 -9.23 10.77
C LEU A 156 -4.95 -8.18 11.84
N SER A 157 -4.50 -6.94 11.62
CA SER A 157 -4.73 -5.83 12.53
C SER A 157 -4.78 -4.50 11.77
N ALA A 158 -5.03 -3.40 12.48
CA ALA A 158 -4.91 -2.06 11.94
C ALA A 158 -4.39 -1.07 12.99
N PRO A 159 -3.80 0.06 12.58
CA PRO A 159 -3.48 1.17 13.47
C PRO A 159 -4.70 1.59 14.29
N LYS A 160 -4.50 1.78 15.60
CA LYS A 160 -5.54 2.30 16.49
C LYS A 160 -6.07 3.63 15.98
N ASN A 161 -7.39 3.74 15.86
CA ASN A 161 -8.06 4.97 15.50
C ASN A 161 -9.51 4.93 16.04
N ASN A 162 -9.90 5.94 16.81
CA ASN A 162 -11.20 5.97 17.48
C ASN A 162 -12.39 6.07 16.51
N MET A 163 -12.14 6.48 15.26
CA MET A 163 -13.13 6.59 14.19
C MET A 163 -13.09 5.38 13.26
N ALA A 164 -12.16 4.44 13.45
CA ALA A 164 -12.11 3.23 12.65
C ALA A 164 -13.07 2.18 13.23
N ARG A 165 -13.90 1.60 12.35
CA ARG A 165 -14.68 0.41 12.62
C ARG A 165 -13.93 -0.77 12.05
N LEU A 166 -13.63 -1.74 12.90
CA LEU A 166 -12.91 -2.96 12.55
C LEU A 166 -13.83 -4.14 12.74
N GLU A 167 -13.89 -5.02 11.75
CA GLU A 167 -14.55 -6.32 11.88
C GLU A 167 -13.57 -7.40 11.40
N GLN A 168 -13.73 -8.60 11.92
CA GLN A 168 -12.91 -9.74 11.53
C GLN A 168 -13.71 -11.02 11.66
N GLY A 169 -13.32 -12.03 10.90
CA GLY A 169 -13.96 -13.34 10.97
C GLY A 169 -13.29 -14.34 10.06
N LYS A 170 -13.98 -15.46 9.86
CA LYS A 170 -13.59 -16.53 8.97
C LYS A 170 -14.68 -16.81 7.95
N SER A 171 -14.30 -17.09 6.72
CA SER A 171 -15.17 -17.60 5.67
C SER A 171 -14.48 -18.82 5.06
N GLY A 172 -14.93 -20.01 5.42
CA GLY A 172 -14.22 -21.26 5.11
C GLY A 172 -12.80 -21.25 5.71
N GLU A 173 -11.80 -21.43 4.85
CA GLU A 173 -10.37 -21.40 5.21
C GLU A 173 -9.76 -19.99 5.20
N ALA A 174 -10.52 -18.98 4.77
CA ALA A 174 -10.04 -17.60 4.69
C ALA A 174 -10.37 -16.81 5.96
N ASP A 175 -9.33 -16.32 6.63
CA ASP A 175 -9.45 -15.24 7.62
C ASP A 175 -9.67 -13.91 6.89
N TRP A 176 -10.64 -13.12 7.34
CA TRP A 176 -10.91 -11.80 6.79
C TRP A 176 -10.88 -10.73 7.87
N PHE A 177 -10.52 -9.52 7.45
CA PHE A 177 -10.47 -8.32 8.27
C PHE A 177 -10.98 -7.15 7.46
N THR A 178 -11.95 -6.39 7.99
CA THR A 178 -12.43 -5.16 7.38
C THR A 178 -12.03 -3.97 8.23
N ARG A 179 -11.70 -2.87 7.55
CA ARG A 179 -11.47 -1.57 8.15
C ARG A 179 -12.28 -0.54 7.40
N ALA A 180 -13.12 0.18 8.13
CA ALA A 180 -13.83 1.34 7.63
C ALA A 180 -13.64 2.52 8.58
N PHE A 181 -13.94 3.73 8.13
CA PHE A 181 -14.04 4.90 9.00
C PHE A 181 -15.52 5.28 9.13
N SER A 182 -16.00 5.49 10.35
CA SER A 182 -17.33 6.07 10.59
C SER A 182 -17.43 7.44 9.92
N GLU A 183 -18.60 7.75 9.36
CA GLU A 183 -18.86 8.87 8.45
C GLU A 183 -17.86 10.03 8.57
N GLY A 184 -17.01 10.14 7.55
CA GLY A 184 -16.25 11.35 7.30
C GLY A 184 -17.23 12.48 7.07
N VAL A 185 -17.00 13.60 7.74
CA VAL A 185 -17.80 14.83 7.69
C VAL A 185 -18.49 14.98 6.34
N VAL A 186 -19.82 14.89 6.38
CA VAL A 186 -20.76 15.44 5.41
C VAL A 186 -20.15 16.76 4.95
N ILE A 187 -19.82 16.92 3.66
CA ILE A 187 -19.71 18.27 3.09
C ILE A 187 -21.05 18.90 3.48
N ASN A 188 -21.06 19.80 4.46
CA ASN A 188 -22.30 20.34 5.01
C ASN A 188 -22.99 21.08 3.86
N ARG A 189 -23.87 20.38 3.14
CA ARG A 189 -24.67 20.95 2.06
C ARG A 189 -25.79 21.78 2.65
N ASP A 190 -26.10 21.60 3.93
CA ASP A 190 -27.14 22.35 4.63
C ASP A 190 -26.74 23.83 4.81
N CYS A 191 -25.47 24.19 4.60
CA CYS A 191 -25.07 25.60 4.52
C CYS A 191 -25.16 26.18 3.10
N ILE A 192 -25.29 25.36 2.04
CA ILE A 192 -25.36 25.78 0.64
C ILE A 192 -26.81 25.74 0.17
N LYS A 193 -27.37 26.91 -0.11
CA LYS A 193 -28.71 27.07 -0.66
C LYS A 193 -28.74 26.86 -2.18
N LEU A 194 -27.75 27.40 -2.90
CA LEU A 194 -27.69 27.33 -4.37
C LEU A 194 -26.24 27.42 -4.86
N ILE A 195 -25.93 26.68 -5.92
CA ILE A 195 -24.70 26.86 -6.72
C ILE A 195 -25.11 27.39 -8.09
N ASP A 196 -24.93 28.70 -8.30
CA ASP A 196 -25.16 29.35 -9.59
C ASP A 196 -23.87 29.30 -10.43
N LYS A 197 -23.77 28.28 -11.28
CA LYS A 197 -22.61 28.09 -12.17
C LYS A 197 -22.51 29.16 -13.26
N LYS A 198 -23.64 29.76 -13.66
CA LYS A 198 -23.67 30.77 -14.73
C LYS A 198 -23.06 32.07 -14.24
N ASN A 199 -23.42 32.47 -13.02
CA ASN A 199 -22.92 33.68 -12.40
C ASN A 199 -21.70 33.44 -11.50
N LYS A 200 -21.22 32.19 -11.42
CA LYS A 200 -20.09 31.74 -10.58
C LYS A 200 -20.24 32.16 -9.11
N LEU A 201 -21.41 31.91 -8.54
CA LEU A 201 -21.75 32.26 -7.16
C LEU A 201 -22.24 31.03 -6.39
N ILE A 202 -21.87 30.94 -5.13
CA ILE A 202 -22.46 30.04 -4.14
C ILE A 202 -23.30 30.90 -3.21
N GLU A 203 -24.60 30.61 -3.11
CA GLU A 203 -25.49 31.22 -2.11
C GLU A 203 -25.58 30.28 -0.92
N LEU A 204 -25.29 30.80 0.27
CA LEU A 204 -25.42 30.10 1.53
C LEU A 204 -26.85 30.23 2.10
N VAL A 205 -27.23 29.37 3.04
CA VAL A 205 -28.57 29.40 3.65
C VAL A 205 -28.85 30.70 4.43
N ASN A 206 -27.82 31.37 4.95
CA ASN A 206 -27.92 32.73 5.52
C ASN A 206 -28.01 33.85 4.47
N SER A 207 -28.20 33.51 3.19
CA SER A 207 -28.21 34.43 2.03
C SER A 207 -26.89 35.14 1.73
N GLN A 208 -25.78 34.76 2.38
CA GLN A 208 -24.45 35.22 2.01
C GLN A 208 -24.09 34.65 0.63
N ARG A 209 -23.52 35.49 -0.24
CA ARG A 209 -23.07 35.10 -1.57
C ARG A 209 -21.56 35.09 -1.63
N ILE A 210 -20.99 33.95 -2.02
CA ILE A 210 -19.56 33.74 -2.17
C ILE A 210 -19.26 33.57 -3.66
N PRO A 211 -18.52 34.49 -4.29
CA PRO A 211 -18.04 34.30 -5.65
C PRO A 211 -17.02 33.16 -5.69
N PHE A 212 -17.09 32.32 -6.71
CA PHE A 212 -16.09 31.31 -6.99
C PHE A 212 -15.54 31.45 -8.40
N THR A 213 -14.43 30.79 -8.66
CA THR A 213 -13.77 30.79 -9.96
C THR A 213 -13.22 29.41 -10.25
N VAL A 214 -13.08 29.09 -11.53
CA VAL A 214 -12.49 27.84 -12.02
C VAL A 214 -11.08 28.04 -12.58
N THR A 215 -10.58 29.28 -12.62
CA THR A 215 -9.23 29.60 -13.12
C THR A 215 -8.44 30.48 -12.16
N ILE A 216 -7.12 30.32 -12.16
CA ILE A 216 -6.20 31.13 -11.35
C ILE A 216 -6.22 32.60 -11.80
N SER A 217 -6.32 32.87 -13.10
CA SER A 217 -6.38 34.23 -13.64
C SER A 217 -7.59 35.01 -13.11
N GLU A 218 -8.76 34.38 -13.09
CA GLU A 218 -9.98 34.97 -12.55
C GLU A 218 -9.93 35.11 -11.01
N LEU A 219 -9.24 34.21 -10.31
CA LEU A 219 -9.02 34.30 -8.86
C LEU A 219 -8.18 35.55 -8.51
N LEU A 220 -7.12 35.78 -9.27
CA LEU A 220 -6.25 36.94 -9.08
C LEU A 220 -7.05 38.24 -9.31
N ALA A 221 -7.88 38.32 -10.35
CA ALA A 221 -8.73 39.48 -10.60
C ALA A 221 -9.73 39.75 -9.46
N LEU A 222 -10.32 38.70 -8.88
CA LEU A 222 -11.26 38.79 -7.76
C LEU A 222 -10.58 39.26 -6.46
N ILE A 223 -9.35 38.81 -6.21
CA ILE A 223 -8.56 39.25 -5.05
C ILE A 223 -8.15 40.72 -5.24
N SER A 224 -7.70 41.09 -6.44
CA SER A 224 -7.33 42.48 -6.76
C SER A 224 -8.50 43.45 -6.61
N ALA A 225 -9.71 43.05 -6.99
CA ALA A 225 -10.91 43.88 -6.86
C ALA A 225 -11.36 44.11 -5.40
N ASN A 226 -11.06 43.17 -4.50
CA ASN A 226 -11.41 43.26 -3.07
C ASN A 226 -10.32 43.89 -2.20
N LEU A 227 -9.13 44.15 -2.74
CA LEU A 227 -8.01 44.82 -2.06
C LEU A 227 -8.00 46.36 -2.23
N ILE A 228 -9.01 46.92 -2.89
CA ILE A 228 -9.15 48.38 -3.13
C ILE A 228 -10.12 49.04 -2.11
N LEU A 229 -10.31 48.43 -0.94
CA LEU A 229 -11.04 49.02 0.19
C LEU A 229 -10.11 49.29 1.37
#